data_AF-A0A7S1GKI0-F1
#
_entry.id   AF-A0A7S1GKI0-F1
#
_cell.length_a   1.000
_cell.length_b   1.000
_cell.length_c   1.000
_cell.angle_alpha   90.00
_cell.angle_beta   90.00
_cell.angle_gamma   90.00
#
_symmetry.space_group_name_H-M   'P 1'
#
loop_
_entity.id
_entity.type
_entity.pdbx_description
1 polymer ?
#
loop_
_entity_poly.entity_id
_entity_poly.type
_entity_poly.pdbx_seq_one_letter_code
_entity_poly.pdbx_strand_id
1 'polypeptide(L)'
;MDRSWEENGLSSLRYAELTERVSEVFDVRVPPTFHRVYRTPNELKKFIESRHHASFPTELPDLSGSPLSSVVFPTFVVAVLQLVGIMAHVGMVVTTAILSVYFGEWIARDHFSVDMGSACGVSVPFGVPFFMILYSLCVLVMKWIVIGRYRPREVKVNTGSYLCWWFVDCGVYLWEVLVGTFILDTKMSWMFYTLGGAKVDVSTELQAFIREFDLCTVGSDACIIKHGVRCRMFDSPVKEEEEAVDEVRSSLVTFRPIRMGKGCMIDGMVCPGASVGDYSHVTKTSVVVAGGPNP
;
A
#
# COMPACT_ATOMS: atom_id res chain seq x y z
N MET A 1 13.10 -9.48 -29.29
CA MET A 1 12.89 -10.93 -29.53
C MET A 1 11.83 -11.39 -28.55
N ASP A 2 10.72 -11.94 -29.03
CA ASP A 2 9.65 -12.41 -28.15
C ASP A 2 10.08 -13.72 -27.49
N ARG A 3 10.21 -13.71 -26.15
CA ARG A 3 10.62 -14.87 -25.37
C ARG A 3 9.55 -15.94 -25.37
N SER A 4 9.99 -17.20 -25.48
CA SER A 4 9.09 -18.35 -25.43
C SER A 4 8.43 -18.50 -24.06
N TRP A 5 7.32 -19.23 -23.96
CA TRP A 5 6.65 -19.44 -22.67
C TRP A 5 7.52 -20.15 -21.63
N GLU A 6 8.43 -21.02 -22.08
CA GLU A 6 9.39 -21.73 -21.22
C GLU A 6 10.46 -20.79 -20.66
N GLU A 7 10.96 -19.86 -21.48
CA GLU A 7 11.88 -18.80 -21.04
C GLU A 7 11.25 -17.83 -20.04
N ASN A 8 9.91 -17.70 -20.06
CA ASN A 8 9.16 -16.92 -19.09
C ASN A 8 8.82 -17.71 -17.81
N GLY A 9 9.34 -18.92 -17.65
CA GLY A 9 9.19 -19.72 -16.42
C GLY A 9 7.79 -20.29 -16.20
N LEU A 10 6.99 -20.49 -17.26
CA LEU A 10 5.73 -21.20 -17.15
C LEU A 10 5.96 -22.73 -17.09
N SER A 11 5.67 -23.32 -15.93
CA SER A 11 5.59 -24.76 -15.75
C SER A 11 4.22 -25.32 -16.17
N SER A 12 4.13 -26.64 -16.40
CA SER A 12 2.90 -27.37 -16.77
C SER A 12 1.68 -27.03 -15.91
N LEU A 13 1.89 -26.81 -14.60
CA LEU A 13 0.83 -26.47 -13.66
C LEU A 13 0.36 -25.01 -13.80
N ARG A 14 1.28 -24.09 -14.10
CA ARG A 14 0.96 -22.68 -14.40
C ARG A 14 0.26 -22.50 -15.74
N TYR A 15 0.45 -23.41 -16.70
CA TYR A 15 -0.32 -23.38 -17.94
C TYR A 15 -1.80 -23.70 -17.71
N ALA A 16 -2.11 -24.69 -16.88
CA ALA A 16 -3.50 -25.01 -16.56
C ALA A 16 -4.19 -23.81 -15.88
N GLU A 17 -3.52 -23.21 -14.89
CA GLU A 17 -4.03 -22.02 -14.19
C GLU A 17 -4.16 -20.80 -15.12
N LEU A 18 -3.19 -20.57 -16.01
CA LEU A 18 -3.29 -19.50 -17.00
C LEU A 18 -4.43 -19.74 -18.00
N THR A 19 -4.63 -20.98 -18.43
CA THR A 19 -5.71 -21.34 -19.37
C THR A 19 -7.07 -21.12 -18.73
N GLU A 20 -7.23 -21.56 -17.48
CA GLU A 20 -8.45 -21.38 -16.70
C GLU A 20 -8.75 -19.90 -16.49
N ARG A 21 -7.75 -19.12 -16.05
CA ARG A 21 -7.91 -17.66 -15.87
C ARG A 21 -8.19 -16.94 -17.19
N VAL A 22 -7.52 -17.29 -18.28
CA VAL A 22 -7.79 -16.66 -19.59
C VAL A 22 -9.19 -17.04 -20.08
N SER A 23 -9.62 -18.28 -19.85
CA SER A 23 -10.97 -18.72 -20.21
C SER A 23 -12.06 -18.08 -19.37
N GLU A 24 -11.81 -17.86 -18.08
CA GLU A 24 -12.74 -17.23 -17.15
C GLU A 24 -12.84 -15.72 -17.41
N VAL A 25 -11.70 -15.04 -17.60
CA VAL A 25 -11.63 -13.58 -17.74
C VAL A 25 -12.11 -13.09 -19.11
N PHE A 26 -11.83 -13.84 -20.17
CA PHE A 26 -12.14 -13.41 -21.54
C PHE A 26 -13.34 -14.14 -22.15
N ASP A 27 -13.96 -15.08 -21.43
CA ASP A 27 -15.00 -15.98 -21.94
C ASP A 27 -14.57 -16.71 -23.23
N VAL A 28 -13.26 -16.95 -23.39
CA VAL A 28 -12.68 -17.64 -24.54
C VAL A 28 -12.27 -19.04 -24.13
N ARG A 29 -12.83 -20.07 -24.76
CA ARG A 29 -12.28 -21.42 -24.63
C ARG A 29 -10.90 -21.49 -25.27
N VAL A 30 -9.88 -21.35 -24.44
CA VAL A 30 -8.49 -21.58 -24.83
C VAL A 30 -8.21 -23.08 -24.75
N PRO A 31 -7.83 -23.74 -25.84
CA PRO A 31 -7.51 -25.16 -25.78
C PRO A 31 -6.29 -25.39 -24.87
N PRO A 32 -6.23 -26.50 -24.12
CA PRO A 32 -5.13 -26.80 -23.20
C PRO A 32 -3.75 -26.91 -23.89
N THR A 33 -3.75 -26.99 -25.22
CA THR A 33 -2.55 -27.02 -26.07
C THR A 33 -2.19 -25.65 -26.67
N PHE A 34 -2.76 -24.54 -26.19
CA PHE A 34 -2.54 -23.21 -26.79
C PHE A 34 -1.07 -22.79 -26.84
N HIS A 35 -0.24 -23.21 -25.88
CA HIS A 35 1.21 -22.96 -25.87
C HIS A 35 1.95 -23.57 -27.07
N ARG A 36 1.35 -24.56 -27.76
CA ARG A 36 1.87 -25.12 -29.01
C ARG A 36 1.45 -24.31 -30.24
N VAL A 37 0.33 -23.61 -30.14
CA VAL A 37 -0.27 -22.81 -31.21
C VAL A 37 0.26 -21.38 -31.19
N TYR A 38 0.38 -20.80 -30.00
CA TYR A 38 0.95 -19.48 -29.74
C TYR A 38 2.24 -19.69 -28.97
N ARG A 39 3.38 -19.44 -29.62
CA ARG A 39 4.71 -19.66 -29.02
C ARG A 39 5.09 -18.57 -28.03
N THR A 40 4.45 -17.41 -28.13
CA THR A 40 4.77 -16.24 -27.33
C THR A 40 3.51 -15.63 -26.70
N PRO A 41 3.65 -14.94 -25.55
CA PRO A 41 2.54 -14.19 -24.94
C PRO A 41 1.93 -13.14 -25.87
N ASN A 42 2.76 -12.54 -26.72
CA ASN A 42 2.33 -11.54 -27.69
C ASN A 42 1.45 -12.11 -28.79
N GLU A 43 1.68 -13.35 -29.24
CA GLU A 43 0.82 -14.04 -30.20
C GLU A 43 -0.56 -14.34 -29.59
N LEU A 44 -0.60 -14.81 -28.34
CA LEU A 44 -1.87 -15.04 -27.62
C LEU A 44 -2.63 -13.73 -27.41
N LYS A 45 -1.92 -12.67 -27.01
CA LYS A 45 -2.49 -11.33 -26.85
C LYS A 45 -3.13 -10.82 -28.14
N LYS A 46 -2.40 -10.87 -29.26
CA LYS A 46 -2.92 -10.48 -30.58
C LYS A 46 -4.15 -11.29 -30.98
N PHE A 47 -4.17 -12.59 -30.68
CA PHE A 47 -5.33 -13.44 -30.96
C PHE A 47 -6.57 -13.00 -30.16
N ILE A 48 -6.41 -12.74 -28.85
CA ILE A 48 -7.49 -12.27 -27.98
C ILE A 48 -8.00 -10.90 -28.44
N GLU A 49 -7.10 -9.96 -28.73
CA GLU A 49 -7.42 -8.61 -29.23
C GLU A 49 -8.16 -8.66 -30.58
N SER A 50 -7.76 -9.56 -31.48
CA SER A 50 -8.40 -9.72 -32.79
C SER A 50 -9.82 -10.28 -32.73
N ARG A 51 -10.16 -11.04 -31.68
CA ARG A 51 -11.44 -11.74 -31.54
C ARG A 51 -12.51 -10.92 -30.81
N HIS A 52 -12.12 -9.99 -29.94
CA HIS A 52 -13.07 -9.35 -29.03
C HIS A 52 -13.25 -7.84 -29.19
N HIS A 53 -12.49 -7.14 -30.06
CA HIS A 53 -12.51 -5.67 -30.13
C HIS A 53 -12.36 -4.97 -28.75
N ALA A 54 -11.92 -5.72 -27.73
CA ALA A 54 -11.73 -5.23 -26.38
C ALA A 54 -10.24 -4.92 -26.26
N SER A 55 -9.90 -3.63 -26.42
CA SER A 55 -8.65 -3.14 -25.85
C SER A 55 -8.68 -3.45 -24.36
N PHE A 56 -7.58 -3.97 -23.81
CA PHE A 56 -7.39 -3.97 -22.36
C PHE A 56 -7.76 -2.58 -21.85
N PRO A 57 -8.71 -2.44 -20.90
CA PRO A 57 -9.02 -1.13 -20.32
C PRO A 57 -7.79 -0.68 -19.52
N THR A 58 -6.87 -0.03 -20.25
CA THR A 58 -5.61 0.49 -19.76
C THR A 58 -5.78 1.98 -19.53
N GLU A 59 -6.88 2.39 -18.90
CA GLU A 59 -6.98 3.73 -18.32
C GLU A 59 -6.18 3.77 -17.01
N LEU A 60 -4.91 3.40 -17.10
CA LEU A 60 -3.95 3.67 -16.04
C LEU A 60 -3.67 5.17 -16.12
N PRO A 61 -3.83 5.93 -15.02
CA PRO A 61 -3.53 7.35 -15.03
C PRO A 61 -2.10 7.55 -15.54
N ASP A 62 -1.94 8.42 -16.53
CA ASP A 62 -0.64 8.76 -17.10
C ASP A 62 0.30 9.17 -15.95
N LEU A 63 1.43 8.48 -15.84
CA LEU A 63 2.52 8.80 -14.94
C LEU A 63 3.26 10.02 -15.51
N SER A 64 2.51 11.11 -15.72
CA SER A 64 2.89 12.34 -16.42
C SER A 64 3.88 13.22 -15.65
N GLY A 65 4.65 12.62 -14.74
CA GLY A 65 5.89 13.19 -14.24
C GLY A 65 7.02 12.27 -14.66
N SER A 66 7.76 12.67 -15.71
CA SER A 66 9.13 12.18 -15.95
C SER A 66 9.85 12.02 -14.61
N PRO A 67 10.69 10.99 -14.38
CA PRO A 67 11.49 10.91 -13.17
C PRO A 67 12.29 12.20 -13.08
N LEU A 68 11.81 13.15 -12.26
CA LEU A 68 12.45 14.45 -12.09
C LEU A 68 13.91 14.14 -11.77
N SER A 69 14.82 14.76 -12.51
CA SER A 69 16.27 14.68 -12.31
C SER A 69 16.54 15.07 -10.85
N SER A 70 16.53 14.07 -10.01
CA SER A 70 16.49 14.24 -8.59
C SER A 70 17.81 13.74 -8.09
N VAL A 71 18.48 14.59 -7.33
CA VAL A 71 19.83 14.37 -6.85
C VAL A 71 19.86 13.02 -6.16
N VAL A 72 20.61 12.09 -6.75
CA VAL A 72 20.81 10.77 -6.17
C VAL A 72 21.85 10.93 -5.09
N PHE A 73 21.47 10.59 -3.86
CA PHE A 73 22.39 10.66 -2.74
C PHE A 73 23.29 9.42 -2.70
N PRO A 74 24.57 9.56 -2.29
CA PRO A 74 25.40 8.42 -1.98
C PRO A 74 24.75 7.54 -0.90
N THR A 75 24.87 6.23 -1.01
CA THR A 75 24.24 5.26 -0.09
C THR A 75 24.56 5.53 1.38
N PHE A 76 25.78 5.96 1.69
CA PHE A 76 26.17 6.32 3.05
C PHE A 76 25.36 7.52 3.59
N VAL A 77 25.12 8.54 2.76
CA VAL A 77 24.31 9.70 3.14
C VAL A 77 22.87 9.27 3.42
N VAL A 78 22.30 8.43 2.55
CA VAL A 78 20.97 7.84 2.74
C VAL A 78 20.90 7.08 4.07
N ALA A 79 21.90 6.25 4.37
CA ALA A 79 21.95 5.48 5.62
C ALA A 79 22.02 6.37 6.87
N VAL A 80 22.84 7.44 6.84
CA VAL A 80 22.90 8.41 7.94
C VAL A 80 21.56 9.13 8.13
N LEU A 81 20.92 9.57 7.04
CA LEU A 81 19.60 10.21 7.10
C LEU A 81 18.53 9.26 7.61
N GLN A 82 18.59 7.97 7.25
CA GLN A 82 17.70 6.95 7.79
C GLN A 82 17.93 6.73 9.29
N LEU A 83 19.18 6.67 9.75
CA LEU A 83 19.50 6.55 11.16
C LEU A 83 18.95 7.74 11.97
N VAL A 84 19.16 8.97 11.49
CA VAL A 84 18.58 10.18 12.09
C VAL A 84 17.06 10.11 12.09
N GLY A 85 16.45 9.63 10.99
CA GLY A 85 15.02 9.43 10.89
C GLY A 85 14.47 8.43 11.92
N ILE A 86 15.17 7.32 12.16
CA ILE A 86 14.80 6.34 13.20
C ILE A 86 14.89 6.97 14.58
N MET A 87 15.97 7.70 14.88
CA MET A 87 16.13 8.39 16.16
C MET A 87 15.03 9.42 16.40
N ALA A 88 14.62 10.14 15.35
CA ALA A 88 13.50 11.09 15.43
C ALA A 88 12.17 10.37 15.74
N HIS A 89 11.91 9.21 15.14
CA HIS A 89 10.71 8.42 15.45
C HIS A 89 10.72 7.88 16.88
N VAL A 90 11.85 7.36 17.34
CA VAL A 90 12.00 6.91 18.74
C VAL A 90 11.77 8.08 19.70
N GLY A 91 12.37 9.24 19.41
CA GLY A 91 12.16 10.47 20.20
C GLY A 91 10.70 10.89 20.23
N MET A 92 9.99 10.81 19.10
CA MET A 92 8.55 11.09 19.01
C MET A 92 7.74 10.15 19.91
N VAL A 93 7.96 8.82 19.81
CA VAL A 93 7.27 7.81 20.64
C VAL A 93 7.52 8.04 22.13
N VAL A 94 8.78 8.26 22.52
CA VAL A 94 9.15 8.47 23.92
C VAL A 94 8.51 9.77 24.45
N THR A 95 8.54 10.84 23.67
CA THR A 95 7.96 12.13 24.07
C THR A 95 6.45 12.02 24.25
N THR A 96 5.74 11.40 23.32
CA THR A 96 4.29 11.19 23.47
C THR A 96 3.96 10.29 24.65
N ALA A 97 4.74 9.22 24.89
CA ALA A 97 4.55 8.35 26.05
C ALA A 97 4.75 9.08 27.38
N ILE A 98 5.82 9.88 27.52
CA ILE A 98 6.10 10.68 28.72
C ILE A 98 4.95 11.66 28.99
N LEU A 99 4.51 12.41 27.97
CA LEU A 99 3.40 13.35 28.10
C LEU A 99 2.11 12.66 28.56
N SER A 100 1.85 11.46 28.05
CA SER A 100 0.69 10.66 28.45
C SER A 100 0.73 10.15 29.88
N VAL A 101 1.92 9.78 30.38
CA VAL A 101 2.09 9.40 31.79
C VAL A 101 1.81 10.60 32.69
N TYR A 102 2.40 11.77 32.38
CA TYR A 102 2.14 13.00 33.14
C TYR A 102 0.66 13.39 33.13
N PHE A 103 -0.01 13.27 31.98
CA PHE A 103 -1.44 13.55 31.86
C PHE A 103 -2.29 12.60 32.71
N GLY A 104 -2.00 11.30 32.65
CA GLY A 104 -2.72 10.31 33.46
C GLY A 104 -2.50 10.51 34.96
N GLU A 105 -1.26 10.82 35.39
CA GLU A 105 -0.98 11.14 36.79
C GLU A 105 -1.69 12.41 37.25
N TRP A 106 -1.73 13.43 36.40
CA TRP A 106 -2.44 14.68 36.70
C TRP A 106 -3.93 14.41 36.97
N ILE A 107 -4.61 13.65 36.11
CA ILE A 107 -6.01 13.25 36.31
C ILE A 107 -6.19 12.44 37.58
N ALA A 108 -5.32 11.45 37.84
CA ALA A 108 -5.44 10.57 39.00
C ALA A 108 -5.32 11.34 40.32
N ARG A 109 -4.41 12.32 40.38
CA ARG A 109 -4.19 13.14 41.58
C ARG A 109 -5.34 14.12 41.81
N ASP A 110 -5.78 14.82 40.77
CA ASP A 110 -6.77 15.89 40.90
C ASP A 110 -8.18 15.35 41.21
N HIS A 111 -8.57 14.24 40.59
CA HIS A 111 -9.95 13.75 40.66
C HIS A 111 -10.17 12.57 41.60
N PHE A 112 -9.15 11.77 41.90
CA PHE A 112 -9.31 10.53 42.66
C PHE A 112 -8.57 10.50 43.99
N SER A 113 -7.81 11.57 44.34
CA SER A 113 -7.08 11.69 45.62
C SER A 113 -6.24 10.46 45.96
N VAL A 114 -5.61 9.86 44.95
CA VAL A 114 -4.88 8.59 45.08
C VAL A 114 -3.43 8.87 45.48
N ASP A 115 -2.93 8.19 46.51
CA ASP A 115 -1.51 8.24 46.90
C ASP A 115 -0.59 7.77 45.77
N MET A 116 0.63 8.33 45.73
CA MET A 116 1.62 8.13 44.66
C MET A 116 1.94 6.66 44.35
N GLY A 117 1.82 5.77 45.35
CA GLY A 117 2.01 4.31 45.18
C GLY A 117 0.84 3.59 44.49
N SER A 118 -0.38 4.12 44.58
CA SER A 118 -1.59 3.56 43.97
C SER A 118 -1.96 4.26 42.65
N ALA A 119 -1.33 5.41 42.36
CA ALA A 119 -1.61 6.26 41.20
C ALA A 119 -1.34 5.58 39.84
N CYS A 120 -0.43 4.60 39.78
CA CYS A 120 -0.08 3.91 38.53
C CYS A 120 -1.25 3.11 37.94
N GLY A 121 -2.13 2.54 38.79
CA GLY A 121 -3.30 1.80 38.31
C GLY A 121 -4.41 2.71 37.77
N VAL A 122 -4.59 3.89 38.38
CA VAL A 122 -5.67 4.84 38.04
C VAL A 122 -5.28 5.74 36.85
N SER A 123 -3.98 5.96 36.61
CA SER A 123 -3.50 6.78 35.50
C SER A 123 -3.58 6.06 34.14
N VAL A 124 -3.44 4.73 34.11
CA VAL A 124 -3.40 3.93 32.86
C VAL A 124 -4.65 4.09 31.99
N PRO A 125 -5.90 4.02 32.51
CA PRO A 125 -7.12 4.19 31.72
C PRO A 125 -7.23 5.55 30.99
N PHE A 126 -6.52 6.57 31.45
CA PHE A 126 -6.50 7.90 30.83
C PHE A 126 -5.25 8.14 30.00
N GLY A 127 -4.09 7.70 30.50
CA GLY A 127 -2.80 7.87 29.83
C GLY A 127 -2.73 7.08 28.52
N VAL A 128 -3.22 5.84 28.48
CA VAL A 128 -3.14 5.00 27.27
C VAL A 128 -4.00 5.57 26.12
N PRO A 129 -5.29 5.90 26.30
CA PRO A 129 -6.06 6.55 25.24
C PRO A 129 -5.48 7.90 24.81
N PHE A 130 -4.96 8.69 25.76
CA PHE A 130 -4.32 9.96 25.44
C PHE A 130 -3.04 9.76 24.60
N PHE A 131 -2.22 8.74 24.90
CA PHE A 131 -1.09 8.34 24.07
C PHE A 131 -1.52 7.96 22.66
N MET A 132 -2.56 7.12 22.52
CA MET A 132 -3.05 6.68 21.22
C MET A 132 -3.51 7.87 20.36
N ILE A 133 -4.28 8.80 20.94
CA ILE A 133 -4.75 10.00 20.25
C ILE A 133 -3.58 10.91 19.88
N LEU A 134 -2.73 11.24 20.84
CA LEU A 134 -1.61 12.18 20.64
C LEU A 134 -0.62 11.64 19.61
N TYR A 135 -0.25 10.36 19.70
CA TYR A 135 0.66 9.75 18.75
C TYR A 135 0.07 9.65 17.34
N SER A 136 -1.23 9.34 17.23
CA SER A 136 -1.94 9.37 15.94
C SER A 136 -1.89 10.75 15.30
N LEU A 137 -2.14 11.81 16.08
CA LEU A 137 -2.07 13.19 15.62
C LEU A 137 -0.65 13.58 15.17
N CYS A 138 0.38 13.21 15.94
CA CYS A 138 1.77 13.45 15.57
C CYS A 138 2.12 12.81 14.22
N VAL A 139 1.71 11.56 13.99
CA VAL A 139 1.96 10.83 12.73
C VAL A 139 1.22 11.49 11.55
N LEU A 140 -0.01 11.94 11.75
CA LEU A 140 -0.78 12.67 10.73
C LEU A 140 -0.11 14.01 10.39
N VAL A 141 0.25 14.80 11.40
CA VAL A 141 0.94 16.09 11.22
C VAL A 141 2.27 15.88 10.49
N MET A 142 3.06 14.90 10.91
CA MET A 142 4.32 14.53 10.26
C MET A 142 4.10 14.19 8.78
N LYS A 143 3.10 13.37 8.45
CA LYS A 143 2.76 13.04 7.06
C LYS A 143 2.45 14.29 6.23
N TRP A 144 1.62 15.18 6.75
CA TRP A 144 1.23 16.41 6.06
C TRP A 144 2.39 17.38 5.86
N ILE A 145 3.34 17.46 6.82
CA ILE A 145 4.54 18.30 6.72
C ILE A 145 5.55 17.73 5.71
N VAL A 146 5.80 16.42 5.75
CA VAL A 146 6.91 15.81 4.99
C VAL A 146 6.53 15.54 3.53
N ILE A 147 5.30 15.08 3.27
CA ILE A 147 4.85 14.67 1.93
C ILE A 147 3.65 15.48 1.45
N GLY A 148 2.77 15.89 2.36
CA GLY A 148 1.50 16.51 2.00
C GLY A 148 0.53 15.48 1.40
N ARG A 149 0.13 15.68 0.13
CA ARG A 149 -0.73 14.73 -0.61
C ARG A 149 0.11 13.83 -1.53
N TYR A 150 -0.05 12.52 -1.41
CA TYR A 150 0.51 11.60 -2.39
C TYR A 150 -0.08 11.83 -3.79
N ARG A 151 0.76 11.73 -4.80
CA ARG A 151 0.38 11.79 -6.22
C ARG A 151 0.90 10.55 -6.93
N PRO A 152 0.20 10.03 -7.95
CA PRO A 152 0.72 8.94 -8.78
C PRO A 152 2.04 9.39 -9.42
N ARG A 153 3.13 8.63 -9.19
CA ARG A 153 4.48 8.97 -9.67
C ARG A 153 5.44 7.79 -9.53
N GLU A 154 6.54 7.85 -10.27
CA GLU A 154 7.69 6.98 -10.09
C GLU A 154 8.82 7.72 -9.35
N VAL A 155 9.47 7.05 -8.40
CA VAL A 155 10.55 7.62 -7.59
C VAL A 155 11.75 6.68 -7.59
N LYS A 156 12.93 7.19 -7.94
CA LYS A 156 14.20 6.44 -7.82
C LYS A 156 14.58 6.24 -6.35
N VAL A 157 15.01 5.02 -6.01
CA VAL A 157 15.64 4.75 -4.71
C VAL A 157 16.91 5.62 -4.57
N ASN A 158 17.21 6.06 -3.34
CA ASN A 158 18.27 7.03 -2.98
C ASN A 158 18.00 8.50 -3.34
N THR A 159 16.75 8.83 -3.65
CA THR A 159 16.32 10.23 -3.86
C THR A 159 15.78 10.85 -2.57
N GLY A 160 15.84 12.17 -2.43
CA GLY A 160 15.16 12.88 -1.34
C GLY A 160 13.65 12.56 -1.24
N SER A 161 12.95 12.47 -2.37
CA SER A 161 11.54 12.05 -2.41
C SER A 161 11.31 10.63 -1.87
N TYR A 162 12.28 9.73 -2.07
CA TYR A 162 12.25 8.38 -1.50
C TYR A 162 12.46 8.44 0.02
N LEU A 163 13.41 9.25 0.49
CA LEU A 163 13.65 9.43 1.93
C LEU A 163 12.45 10.03 2.66
N CYS A 164 11.80 11.05 2.08
CA CYS A 164 10.56 11.61 2.64
C CYS A 164 9.45 10.55 2.74
N TRP A 165 9.26 9.76 1.67
CA TRP A 165 8.31 8.64 1.68
C TRP A 165 8.66 7.60 2.75
N TRP A 166 9.91 7.13 2.77
CA TRP A 166 10.41 6.13 3.71
C TRP A 166 10.22 6.60 5.16
N PHE A 167 10.53 7.86 5.45
CA PHE A 167 10.37 8.45 6.76
C PHE A 167 8.91 8.40 7.22
N VAL A 168 7.95 8.79 6.36
CA VAL A 168 6.53 8.69 6.68
C VAL A 168 6.07 7.24 6.79
N ASP A 169 6.53 6.35 5.92
CA ASP A 169 6.17 4.92 5.96
C ASP A 169 6.63 4.24 7.26
N CYS A 170 7.81 4.62 7.78
CA CYS A 170 8.29 4.18 9.08
C CYS A 170 7.39 4.66 10.22
N GLY A 171 6.98 5.94 10.22
CA GLY A 171 6.09 6.46 11.27
C GLY A 171 4.71 5.84 11.24
N VAL A 172 4.15 5.63 10.05
CA VAL A 172 2.90 4.89 9.87
C VAL A 172 3.06 3.44 10.33
N TYR A 173 4.18 2.78 10.03
CA TYR A 173 4.44 1.42 10.52
C TYR A 173 4.49 1.34 12.05
N LEU A 174 5.20 2.26 12.71
CA LEU A 174 5.21 2.31 14.16
C LEU A 174 3.81 2.60 14.73
N TRP A 175 3.05 3.47 14.07
CA TRP A 175 1.66 3.72 14.42
C TRP A 175 0.79 2.46 14.31
N GLU A 176 0.90 1.69 13.24
CA GLU A 176 0.16 0.44 13.07
C GLU A 176 0.44 -0.53 14.21
N VAL A 177 1.71 -0.67 14.60
CA VAL A 177 2.13 -1.58 15.69
C VAL A 177 1.65 -1.09 17.05
N LEU A 178 1.80 0.20 17.35
CA LEU A 178 1.57 0.77 18.69
C LEU A 178 0.11 1.15 18.97
N VAL A 179 -0.62 1.57 17.93
CA VAL A 179 -1.99 2.11 18.05
C VAL A 179 -2.94 1.39 17.12
N GLY A 180 -2.54 1.21 15.85
CA GLY A 180 -3.36 0.63 14.79
C GLY A 180 -3.95 -0.73 15.16
N THR A 181 -3.16 -1.62 15.76
CA THR A 181 -3.61 -2.95 16.24
C THR A 181 -4.75 -2.91 17.24
N PHE A 182 -4.86 -1.84 18.04
CA PHE A 182 -5.93 -1.68 19.03
C PHE A 182 -7.19 -1.01 18.46
N ILE A 183 -7.04 -0.22 17.40
CA ILE A 183 -8.15 0.53 16.78
C ILE A 183 -8.64 -0.09 15.47
N LEU A 184 -7.95 -1.11 14.95
CA LEU A 184 -8.40 -1.89 13.79
C LEU A 184 -9.80 -2.43 14.07
N ASP A 185 -10.64 -2.53 13.04
CA ASP A 185 -12.06 -2.92 13.17
C ASP A 185 -12.96 -1.95 13.94
N THR A 186 -12.45 -0.81 14.37
CA THR A 186 -13.26 0.24 15.01
C THR A 186 -13.50 1.40 14.06
N LYS A 187 -14.59 2.16 14.30
CA LYS A 187 -14.87 3.40 13.56
C LYS A 187 -13.82 4.50 13.80
N MET A 188 -12.93 4.36 14.79
CA MET A 188 -11.80 5.27 14.98
C MET A 188 -10.75 5.12 13.88
N SER A 189 -10.57 3.92 13.32
CA SER A 189 -9.66 3.70 12.20
C SER A 189 -10.04 4.54 10.98
N TRP A 190 -11.35 4.60 10.67
CA TRP A 190 -11.90 5.44 9.61
C TRP A 190 -11.52 6.93 9.78
N MET A 191 -11.61 7.47 10.99
CA MET A 191 -11.21 8.87 11.26
C MET A 191 -9.73 9.10 10.97
N PHE A 192 -8.86 8.17 11.36
CA PHE A 192 -7.42 8.29 11.08
C PHE A 192 -7.14 8.31 9.58
N TYR A 193 -7.72 7.38 8.81
CA TYR A 193 -7.47 7.32 7.36
C TYR A 193 -8.06 8.51 6.61
N THR A 194 -9.24 9.01 7.00
CA THR A 194 -9.86 10.19 6.38
C THR A 194 -9.09 11.47 6.69
N LEU A 195 -8.63 11.67 7.93
CA LEU A 195 -7.69 12.76 8.27
C LEU A 195 -6.34 12.61 7.57
N GLY A 196 -5.94 11.37 7.34
CA GLY A 196 -4.80 11.00 6.52
C GLY A 196 -4.99 11.30 5.04
N GLY A 197 -6.19 11.66 4.60
CA GLY A 197 -6.56 12.07 3.23
C GLY A 197 -7.13 10.97 2.34
N ALA A 198 -7.38 9.77 2.87
CA ALA A 198 -8.08 8.70 2.17
C ALA A 198 -9.56 9.05 1.96
N LYS A 199 -10.13 8.55 0.86
CA LYS A 199 -11.58 8.62 0.60
C LYS A 199 -12.21 7.29 0.98
N VAL A 200 -12.50 7.12 2.26
CA VAL A 200 -13.13 5.91 2.81
C VAL A 200 -14.48 6.29 3.40
N ASP A 201 -15.51 5.52 3.11
CA ASP A 201 -16.84 5.72 3.69
C ASP A 201 -16.92 5.16 5.12
N VAL A 202 -17.74 5.77 5.98
CA VAL A 202 -17.91 5.37 7.39
C VAL A 202 -18.49 3.96 7.54
N SER A 203 -19.22 3.48 6.53
CA SER A 203 -19.79 2.13 6.49
C SER A 203 -18.75 1.03 6.25
N THR A 204 -17.55 1.38 5.80
CA THR A 204 -16.44 0.44 5.51
C THR A 204 -15.94 -0.24 6.78
N GLU A 205 -15.68 -1.54 6.69
CA GLU A 205 -15.04 -2.33 7.74
C GLU A 205 -13.57 -2.58 7.38
N LEU A 206 -12.67 -1.97 8.16
CA LEU A 206 -11.22 -2.03 7.93
C LEU A 206 -10.57 -3.04 8.88
N GLN A 207 -10.45 -4.28 8.40
CA GLN A 207 -9.76 -5.41 9.05
C GLN A 207 -8.26 -5.47 8.69
N ALA A 208 -7.79 -4.54 7.86
CA ALA A 208 -6.39 -4.46 7.50
C ALA A 208 -5.93 -3.01 7.29
N PHE A 209 -4.60 -2.84 7.32
CA PHE A 209 -3.98 -1.54 7.12
C PHE A 209 -3.89 -1.18 5.64
N ILE A 210 -4.23 0.08 5.34
CA ILE A 210 -4.03 0.68 4.01
C ILE A 210 -2.69 1.43 4.06
N ARG A 211 -1.91 1.46 2.98
CA ARG A 211 -0.71 2.31 2.86
C ARG A 211 -0.89 3.33 1.75
N GLU A 212 -0.21 4.46 1.89
CA GLU A 212 -0.38 5.64 1.01
C GLU A 212 -1.86 6.04 0.88
N PHE A 213 -2.50 6.27 2.03
CA PHE A 213 -3.96 6.32 2.14
C PHE A 213 -4.64 7.32 1.18
N ASP A 214 -3.99 8.44 0.84
CA ASP A 214 -4.47 9.43 -0.14
C ASP A 214 -4.78 8.85 -1.53
N LEU A 215 -4.08 7.78 -1.91
CA LEU A 215 -4.21 7.11 -3.21
C LEU A 215 -5.27 6.01 -3.21
N CYS A 216 -5.85 5.71 -2.05
CA CYS A 216 -6.90 4.70 -1.90
C CYS A 216 -8.27 5.37 -1.84
N THR A 217 -9.18 4.90 -2.69
CA THR A 217 -10.59 5.30 -2.65
C THR A 217 -11.45 4.06 -2.46
N VAL A 218 -12.25 4.04 -1.41
CA VAL A 218 -13.15 2.93 -1.06
C VAL A 218 -14.59 3.43 -1.12
N GLY A 219 -15.43 2.71 -1.86
CA GLY A 219 -16.84 3.02 -2.04
C GLY A 219 -17.67 2.88 -0.76
N SER A 220 -18.89 3.38 -0.81
CA SER A 220 -19.89 3.21 0.25
C SER A 220 -20.40 1.76 0.35
N ASP A 221 -21.13 1.45 1.41
CA ASP A 221 -21.86 0.19 1.62
C ASP A 221 -20.97 -1.01 1.99
N ALA A 222 -20.59 -1.11 3.28
CA ALA A 222 -20.01 -2.30 3.90
C ALA A 222 -18.86 -2.97 3.13
N CYS A 223 -17.96 -2.20 2.52
CA CYS A 223 -16.76 -2.82 1.95
C CYS A 223 -15.88 -3.37 3.07
N ILE A 224 -15.48 -4.64 2.96
CA ILE A 224 -14.68 -5.34 3.96
C ILE A 224 -13.27 -5.52 3.41
N ILE A 225 -12.28 -4.93 4.07
CA ILE A 225 -10.87 -5.05 3.66
C ILE A 225 -10.14 -5.88 4.71
N LYS A 226 -9.87 -7.15 4.41
CA LYS A 226 -9.16 -8.09 5.30
C LYS A 226 -7.69 -8.26 5.00
N HIS A 227 -7.27 -7.87 3.80
CA HIS A 227 -5.87 -7.93 3.39
C HIS A 227 -5.26 -6.52 3.31
N GLY A 228 -4.00 -6.39 3.72
CA GLY A 228 -3.29 -5.12 3.68
C GLY A 228 -3.18 -4.58 2.26
N VAL A 229 -3.55 -3.32 2.06
CA VAL A 229 -3.59 -2.65 0.76
C VAL A 229 -2.40 -1.71 0.64
N ARG A 230 -1.63 -1.84 -0.43
CA ARG A 230 -0.45 -0.99 -0.68
C ARG A 230 -0.56 -0.35 -2.06
N CYS A 231 -0.52 0.98 -2.12
CA CYS A 231 -0.61 1.72 -3.39
C CYS A 231 0.78 1.91 -4.05
N ARG A 232 1.77 1.09 -3.68
CA ARG A 232 3.16 1.16 -4.13
C ARG A 232 3.67 -0.20 -4.62
N MET A 233 4.51 -0.18 -5.64
CA MET A 233 5.25 -1.33 -6.15
C MET A 233 6.74 -0.99 -6.20
N PHE A 234 7.58 -1.94 -5.79
CA PHE A 234 9.02 -1.86 -6.02
C PHE A 234 9.31 -2.60 -7.33
N ASP A 235 9.83 -1.87 -8.31
CA ASP A 235 10.25 -2.50 -9.55
C ASP A 235 11.56 -3.23 -9.29
N SER A 236 11.53 -4.55 -9.47
CA SER A 236 12.75 -5.35 -9.46
C SER A 236 13.63 -4.86 -10.60
N PRO A 237 14.95 -4.73 -10.40
CA PRO A 237 15.84 -4.51 -11.52
C PRO A 237 15.66 -5.68 -12.48
N VAL A 238 15.13 -5.42 -13.67
CA VAL A 238 15.14 -6.40 -14.75
C VAL A 238 16.62 -6.61 -15.04
N LYS A 239 17.11 -7.83 -14.78
CA LYS A 239 18.39 -8.28 -15.33
C LYS A 239 18.18 -8.41 -16.84
N GLU A 240 18.28 -7.30 -17.57
CA GLU A 240 18.60 -7.37 -18.98
C GLU A 240 20.04 -7.90 -19.04
N GLU A 241 20.17 -9.19 -19.33
CA GLU A 241 21.44 -9.75 -19.76
C GLU A 241 21.81 -9.09 -21.09
N GLU A 242 23.07 -8.63 -21.13
CA GLU A 242 23.84 -8.16 -22.27
C GLU A 242 23.82 -6.65 -22.62
N GLU A 243 25.05 -6.13 -22.55
CA GLU A 243 25.63 -4.94 -23.17
C GLU A 243 25.44 -3.56 -22.50
N ALA A 244 26.49 -3.19 -21.74
CA ALA A 244 27.10 -1.86 -21.57
C ALA A 244 26.15 -0.66 -21.38
N VAL A 245 26.14 0.04 -20.26
CA VAL A 245 27.22 0.86 -19.67
C VAL A 245 26.82 1.16 -18.23
N ASP A 246 27.77 1.06 -17.28
CA ASP A 246 27.92 1.62 -15.91
C ASP A 246 26.82 2.47 -15.22
N GLU A 247 25.55 2.30 -15.52
CA GLU A 247 24.44 2.90 -14.79
C GLU A 247 23.72 1.79 -14.04
N VAL A 248 24.09 1.64 -12.76
CA VAL A 248 23.29 0.87 -11.79
C VAL A 248 21.88 1.43 -11.86
N ARG A 249 21.00 0.80 -12.65
CA ARG A 249 19.58 1.17 -12.75
C ARG A 249 18.99 1.03 -11.36
N SER A 250 18.92 2.16 -10.66
CA SER A 250 18.38 2.28 -9.31
C SER A 250 16.97 1.71 -9.30
N SER A 251 16.65 0.82 -8.35
CA SER A 251 15.30 0.33 -8.16
C SER A 251 14.31 1.49 -8.13
N LEU A 252 13.18 1.36 -8.83
CA LEU A 252 12.13 2.37 -8.89
C LEU A 252 11.01 1.99 -7.93
N VAL A 253 10.39 3.00 -7.34
CA VAL A 253 9.17 2.86 -6.54
C VAL A 253 8.04 3.56 -7.28
N THR A 254 7.05 2.78 -7.68
CA THR A 254 5.93 3.25 -8.50
C THR A 254 4.69 3.35 -7.62
N PHE A 255 4.13 4.56 -7.53
CA PHE A 255 2.93 4.86 -6.77
C PHE A 255 1.73 4.97 -7.71
N ARG A 256 0.68 4.19 -7.47
CA ARG A 256 -0.54 4.19 -8.29
C ARG A 256 -1.79 4.12 -7.44
N PRO A 257 -2.86 4.84 -7.82
CA PRO A 257 -4.10 4.85 -7.06
C PRO A 257 -4.81 3.50 -7.13
N ILE A 258 -5.49 3.12 -6.05
CA ILE A 258 -6.33 1.93 -5.98
C ILE A 258 -7.77 2.39 -5.76
N ARG A 259 -8.68 1.89 -6.60
CA ARG A 259 -10.11 2.19 -6.50
C ARG A 259 -10.88 0.95 -6.15
N MET A 260 -11.73 1.03 -5.13
CA MET A 260 -12.57 -0.05 -4.68
C MET A 260 -14.01 0.44 -4.73
N GLY A 261 -14.85 -0.31 -5.45
CA GLY A 261 -16.27 -0.01 -5.63
C GLY A 261 -17.07 -0.13 -4.33
N LYS A 262 -18.38 0.07 -4.44
CA LYS A 262 -19.32 -0.09 -3.32
C LYS A 262 -19.53 -1.57 -2.99
N GLY A 263 -19.76 -1.95 -1.74
CA GLY A 263 -20.09 -3.35 -1.42
C GLY A 263 -18.98 -4.36 -1.68
N CYS A 264 -17.73 -3.94 -1.88
CA CYS A 264 -16.62 -4.83 -2.19
C CYS A 264 -16.18 -5.67 -0.99
N MET A 265 -15.67 -6.87 -1.25
CA MET A 265 -15.01 -7.67 -0.21
C MET A 265 -13.62 -8.08 -0.68
N ILE A 266 -12.59 -7.71 0.08
CA ILE A 266 -11.19 -7.85 -0.31
C ILE A 266 -10.47 -8.73 0.71
N ASP A 267 -10.39 -10.01 0.38
CA ASP A 267 -9.63 -11.01 1.12
C ASP A 267 -8.27 -11.32 0.43
N GLY A 268 -8.12 -10.97 -0.85
CA GLY A 268 -6.93 -11.19 -1.67
C GLY A 268 -6.04 -9.95 -1.87
N MET A 269 -5.04 -10.10 -2.75
CA MET A 269 -4.06 -9.05 -3.02
C MET A 269 -4.57 -8.10 -4.11
N VAL A 270 -4.50 -6.79 -3.85
CA VAL A 270 -4.84 -5.74 -4.83
C VAL A 270 -3.56 -5.00 -5.21
N CYS A 271 -3.20 -5.03 -6.49
CA CYS A 271 -2.01 -4.37 -7.00
C CYS A 271 -2.21 -2.85 -7.13
N PRO A 272 -1.14 -2.05 -7.04
CA PRO A 272 -1.20 -0.61 -7.31
C PRO A 272 -1.73 -0.32 -8.72
N GLY A 273 -2.73 0.56 -8.84
CA GLY A 273 -3.37 0.87 -10.12
C GLY A 273 -4.57 -0.03 -10.46
N ALA A 274 -4.94 -0.96 -9.59
CA ALA A 274 -6.13 -1.78 -9.77
C ALA A 274 -7.43 -1.01 -9.43
N SER A 275 -8.49 -1.36 -10.16
CA SER A 275 -9.87 -1.02 -9.82
C SER A 275 -10.66 -2.30 -9.51
N VAL A 276 -11.36 -2.31 -8.38
CA VAL A 276 -12.31 -3.35 -8.01
C VAL A 276 -13.71 -2.79 -8.24
N GLY A 277 -14.56 -3.56 -8.92
CA GLY A 277 -15.94 -3.16 -9.22
C GLY A 277 -16.83 -3.07 -7.98
N ASP A 278 -18.07 -2.62 -8.19
CA ASP A 278 -19.10 -2.63 -7.17
C ASP A 278 -19.56 -4.07 -6.91
N TYR A 279 -19.71 -4.45 -5.64
CA TYR A 279 -20.15 -5.76 -5.16
C TYR A 279 -19.24 -6.94 -5.53
N SER A 280 -18.00 -6.65 -5.94
CA SER A 280 -17.00 -7.66 -6.28
C SER A 280 -16.39 -8.32 -5.05
N HIS A 281 -16.08 -9.60 -5.15
CA HIS A 281 -15.41 -10.37 -4.09
C HIS A 281 -14.04 -10.88 -4.55
N VAL A 282 -12.98 -10.33 -3.97
CA VAL A 282 -11.58 -10.70 -4.21
C VAL A 282 -11.19 -11.74 -3.18
N THR A 283 -11.11 -13.00 -3.60
CA THR A 283 -10.78 -14.14 -2.72
C THR A 283 -9.30 -14.13 -2.31
N LYS A 284 -8.96 -14.80 -1.20
CA LYS A 284 -7.61 -14.82 -0.61
C LYS A 284 -6.48 -15.27 -1.55
N THR A 285 -6.78 -16.07 -2.56
CA THR A 285 -5.82 -16.59 -3.56
C THR A 285 -5.82 -15.79 -4.86
N SER A 286 -6.70 -14.80 -4.99
CA SER A 286 -6.81 -13.95 -6.17
C SER A 286 -5.90 -12.72 -6.06
N VAL A 287 -5.46 -12.24 -7.22
CA VAL A 287 -4.65 -11.03 -7.36
C VAL A 287 -5.34 -10.13 -8.37
N VAL A 288 -5.76 -8.94 -7.95
CA VAL A 288 -6.32 -7.92 -8.85
C VAL A 288 -5.17 -7.12 -9.43
N VAL A 289 -4.95 -7.26 -10.74
CA VAL A 289 -3.87 -6.57 -11.45
C VAL A 289 -4.32 -5.19 -11.94
N ALA A 290 -3.35 -4.30 -12.13
CA ALA A 290 -3.60 -2.96 -12.65
C ALA A 290 -4.18 -3.02 -14.08
N GLY A 291 -5.29 -2.32 -14.32
CA GLY A 291 -5.98 -2.34 -15.63
C GLY A 291 -6.68 -3.67 -15.97
N GLY A 292 -6.87 -4.56 -15.00
CA GLY A 292 -7.71 -5.75 -15.18
C GLY A 292 -9.19 -5.39 -15.31
N PRO A 293 -10.01 -6.20 -16.00
CA PRO A 293 -11.46 -6.03 -15.96
C PRO A 293 -11.95 -6.12 -14.51
N ASN A 294 -12.95 -5.30 -14.16
CA ASN A 294 -13.59 -5.37 -12.85
C ASN A 294 -14.09 -6.80 -12.62
N PRO A 295 -13.61 -7.50 -11.58
CA PRO A 295 -14.14 -8.82 -11.21
C PRO A 295 -15.58 -8.73 -10.72
#